data_AF-A0A0Q1E5H9-F1
#
_entry.id   AF-A0A0Q1E5H9-F1
#
_cell.length_a   1.000
_cell.length_b   1.000
_cell.length_c   1.000
_cell.angle_alpha   90.00
_cell.angle_beta   90.00
_cell.angle_gamma   90.00
#
_symmetry.space_group_name_H-M   'P 1'
#
loop_
_entity.id
_entity.type
_entity.pdbx_description
1 polymer ?
#
loop_
_entity_poly.entity_id
_entity_poly.type
_entity_poly.pdbx_seq_one_letter_code
_entity_poly.pdbx_strand_id
1 'polypeptide(L)'
;MADVTDDAVSAAGLGPSAEVPADGPSVTFAYLVQVSLDGSRWVADRTEPSGGFEHSPGTAAQVACQVLRRRFVQLRADEDARWRDVWFRADVWSLDRPTGSAQAGQPGSPGVPLTGWALSGRHLQSRGIAPDAVEVRTPAQVRREVGR
;
A
#
# COMPACT_ATOMS: atom_id res chain seq x y z
N MET A 1 -51.48 -47.38 7.22
CA MET A 1 -50.05 -47.73 7.08
C MET A 1 -49.72 -47.65 5.61
N ALA A 2 -49.07 -46.56 5.21
CA ALA A 2 -48.48 -46.41 3.88
C ALA A 2 -47.19 -45.63 4.11
N ASP A 3 -46.09 -46.36 4.04
CA ASP A 3 -44.71 -45.89 4.18
C ASP A 3 -44.08 -46.12 2.81
N VAL A 4 -43.90 -45.06 2.03
CA VAL A 4 -43.16 -45.06 0.76
C VAL A 4 -42.57 -43.65 0.53
N THR A 5 -41.26 -43.57 0.80
CA THR A 5 -40.15 -42.83 0.14
C THR A 5 -40.44 -41.60 -0.74
N ASP A 6 -39.70 -40.52 -0.50
CA ASP A 6 -39.12 -39.71 -1.59
C ASP A 6 -37.81 -39.04 -1.17
N ASP A 7 -36.88 -39.03 -2.12
CA ASP A 7 -35.48 -38.63 -2.07
C ASP A 7 -35.36 -37.16 -2.51
N ALA A 8 -34.66 -36.31 -1.76
CA ALA A 8 -34.30 -34.97 -2.23
C ALA A 8 -32.95 -34.49 -1.69
N VAL A 9 -31.95 -34.75 -2.52
CA VAL A 9 -30.65 -34.11 -2.71
C VAL A 9 -30.51 -32.64 -2.25
N SER A 10 -29.42 -32.42 -1.50
CA SER A 10 -28.50 -31.27 -1.47
C SER A 10 -28.98 -29.85 -1.83
N ALA A 11 -28.75 -28.91 -0.93
CA ALA A 11 -27.94 -27.72 -1.25
C ALA A 11 -27.37 -27.09 0.02
N ALA A 12 -26.05 -26.90 0.00
CA ALA A 12 -25.27 -26.22 1.01
C ALA A 12 -25.80 -24.82 1.29
N GLY A 13 -26.28 -24.60 2.51
CA GLY A 13 -26.44 -23.27 3.09
C GLY A 13 -25.09 -22.67 3.46
N LEU A 14 -24.23 -22.42 2.46
CA LEU A 14 -23.16 -21.45 2.60
C LEU A 14 -23.81 -20.08 2.45
N GLY A 15 -24.14 -19.47 3.59
CA GLY A 15 -24.61 -18.10 3.64
C GLY A 15 -23.64 -17.20 2.87
N PRO A 16 -24.14 -16.17 2.15
CA PRO A 16 -23.26 -15.22 1.51
C PRO A 16 -22.39 -14.60 2.60
N SER A 17 -21.07 -14.80 2.49
CA SER A 17 -20.08 -13.97 3.18
C SER A 17 -20.54 -12.54 3.03
N ALA A 18 -20.89 -11.91 4.15
CA ALA A 18 -21.21 -10.50 4.19
C ALA A 18 -20.01 -9.75 3.61
N GLU A 19 -20.12 -9.32 2.35
CA GLU A 19 -19.33 -8.23 1.82
C GLU A 19 -19.69 -7.03 2.70
N VAL A 20 -18.87 -6.76 3.72
CA VAL A 20 -18.95 -5.53 4.47
C VAL A 20 -18.57 -4.44 3.47
N PRO A 21 -19.49 -3.54 3.06
CA PRO A 21 -19.09 -2.40 2.26
C PRO A 21 -18.13 -1.58 3.13
N ALA A 22 -16.90 -1.43 2.66
CA ALA A 22 -15.92 -0.55 3.28
C ALA A 22 -16.32 0.91 3.01
N ASP A 23 -17.44 1.35 3.58
CA ASP A 23 -18.01 2.69 3.45
C ASP A 23 -17.37 3.65 4.47
N GLY A 24 -16.08 3.47 4.73
CA GLY A 24 -15.28 4.43 5.49
C GLY A 24 -14.91 5.62 4.61
N PRO A 25 -14.74 6.83 5.17
CA PRO A 25 -14.28 7.96 4.39
C PRO A 25 -12.93 7.63 3.76
N SER A 26 -12.83 7.75 2.43
CA SER A 26 -11.56 7.59 1.73
C SER A 26 -10.57 8.66 2.22
N VAL A 27 -9.38 8.21 2.60
CA VAL A 27 -8.26 9.08 2.99
C VAL A 27 -7.33 9.21 1.79
N THR A 28 -6.79 10.42 1.62
CA THR A 28 -5.74 10.69 0.65
C THR A 28 -4.40 10.35 1.26
N PHE A 29 -3.64 9.53 0.56
CA PHE A 29 -2.27 9.15 0.92
C PHE A 29 -1.31 9.69 -0.14
N ALA A 30 -0.16 10.21 0.29
CA ALA A 30 1.00 10.37 -0.58
C ALA A 30 1.87 9.12 -0.47
N TYR A 31 2.51 8.72 -1.56
CA TYR A 31 3.45 7.60 -1.56
C TYR A 31 4.74 7.90 -2.33
N LEU A 32 5.79 7.16 -2.01
CA LEU A 32 7.06 7.13 -2.73
C LEU A 32 7.60 5.69 -2.78
N VAL A 33 7.83 5.20 -3.99
CA VAL A 33 8.55 3.96 -4.27
C VAL A 33 10.03 4.26 -4.40
N GLN A 34 10.83 3.46 -3.71
CA GLN A 34 12.27 3.55 -3.69
C GLN A 34 12.90 2.19 -3.95
N VAL A 35 14.16 2.23 -4.40
CA VAL A 35 14.99 1.06 -4.65
C VAL A 35 16.32 1.16 -3.94
N SER A 36 16.90 0.02 -3.58
CA SER A 36 18.23 -0.11 -2.98
C SER A 36 18.92 -1.36 -3.51
N LEU A 37 20.23 -1.33 -3.72
CA LEU A 37 20.99 -2.53 -4.12
C LEU A 37 21.27 -3.46 -2.93
N ASP A 38 21.38 -2.90 -1.74
CA ASP A 38 21.88 -3.57 -0.54
C ASP A 38 21.01 -3.35 0.71
N GLY A 39 19.89 -2.63 0.58
CA GLY A 39 19.02 -2.21 1.68
C GLY A 39 19.56 -1.06 2.56
N SER A 40 20.77 -0.53 2.30
CA SER A 40 21.38 0.52 3.12
C SER A 40 21.05 1.92 2.64
N ARG A 41 20.96 2.13 1.31
CA ARG A 41 20.73 3.43 0.69
C ARG A 41 19.58 3.38 -0.31
N TRP A 42 18.52 4.11 0.02
CA TRP A 42 17.31 4.19 -0.79
C TRP A 42 17.34 5.39 -1.72
N VAL A 43 17.03 5.16 -2.99
CA VAL A 43 16.82 6.21 -4.00
C VAL A 43 15.43 6.06 -4.59
N ALA A 44 14.80 7.16 -5.03
CA ALA A 44 13.53 7.06 -5.73
C ALA A 44 13.66 6.10 -6.92
N ASP A 45 12.64 5.25 -7.11
CA ASP A 45 12.55 4.42 -8.30
C ASP A 45 12.63 5.33 -9.55
N ARG A 46 13.30 4.86 -10.61
CA ARG A 46 13.49 5.65 -11.82
C ARG A 46 12.32 5.54 -12.78
N THR A 47 11.43 4.55 -12.60
CA THR A 47 10.21 4.48 -13.38
C THR A 47 9.19 5.46 -12.83
N GLU A 48 8.67 6.31 -13.71
CA GLU A 48 7.60 7.24 -13.33
C GLU A 48 6.21 6.59 -13.51
N PRO A 49 5.26 6.85 -12.59
CA PRO A 49 5.45 7.65 -11.38
C PRO A 49 6.18 6.86 -10.27
N SER A 50 7.28 7.41 -9.77
CA SER A 50 8.00 6.86 -8.62
C SER A 50 7.33 7.23 -7.29
N GLY A 51 6.44 8.22 -7.31
CA GLY A 51 5.61 8.62 -6.20
C GLY A 51 4.36 9.31 -6.71
N GLY A 52 3.35 9.42 -5.86
CA GLY A 52 2.07 9.97 -6.25
C GLY A 52 1.09 10.03 -5.10
N PHE A 53 -0.20 10.05 -5.46
CA PHE A 53 -1.30 10.08 -4.51
C PHE A 53 -2.20 8.88 -4.71
N GLU A 54 -2.78 8.39 -3.61
CA GLU A 54 -3.72 7.29 -3.61
C GLU A 54 -4.88 7.64 -2.67
N HIS A 55 -6.10 7.57 -3.18
CA HIS A 55 -7.30 7.70 -2.37
C HIS A 55 -7.75 6.29 -2.01
N SER A 56 -7.81 5.99 -0.71
CA SER A 56 -8.13 4.65 -0.24
C SER A 56 -8.91 4.71 1.07
N PRO A 57 -9.93 3.85 1.26
CA PRO A 57 -10.55 3.64 2.57
C PRO A 57 -9.65 2.78 3.50
N GLY A 58 -8.52 2.27 2.99
CA GLY A 58 -7.60 1.43 3.74
C GLY A 58 -6.63 2.21 4.64
N THR A 59 -5.76 1.46 5.31
CA THR A 59 -4.67 2.00 6.15
C THR A 59 -3.42 2.30 5.30
N ALA A 60 -2.52 3.16 5.82
CA ALA A 60 -1.24 3.46 5.17
C ALA A 60 -0.42 2.19 4.86
N ALA A 61 -0.44 1.18 5.74
CA ALA A 61 0.25 -0.10 5.52
C ALA A 61 -0.37 -0.91 4.37
N GLN A 62 -1.69 -0.93 4.25
CA GLN A 62 -2.38 -1.56 3.13
C GLN A 62 -2.06 -0.84 1.82
N VAL A 63 -2.05 0.49 1.83
CA VAL A 63 -1.64 1.30 0.67
C VAL A 63 -0.19 1.01 0.29
N ALA A 64 0.74 0.94 1.24
CA ALA A 64 2.15 0.62 0.97
C ALA A 64 2.31 -0.75 0.27
N CYS A 65 1.57 -1.76 0.74
CA CYS A 65 1.51 -3.07 0.10
C CYS A 65 0.91 -3.00 -1.32
N GLN A 66 -0.19 -2.25 -1.52
CA GLN A 66 -0.85 -2.09 -2.82
C GLN A 66 0.06 -1.38 -3.83
N VAL A 67 0.76 -0.32 -3.41
CA VAL A 67 1.73 0.41 -4.21
C VAL A 67 2.83 -0.53 -4.72
N LEU A 68 3.44 -1.34 -3.85
CA LEU A 68 4.47 -2.29 -4.30
C LEU A 68 3.91 -3.40 -5.19
N ARG A 69 2.72 -3.94 -4.88
CA ARG A 69 2.07 -4.94 -5.74
C ARG A 69 1.84 -4.41 -7.16
N ARG A 70 1.30 -3.20 -7.29
CA ARG A 70 1.12 -2.52 -8.58
C ARG A 70 2.45 -2.34 -9.30
N ARG A 71 3.50 -1.96 -8.56
CA ARG A 71 4.84 -1.84 -9.13
C ARG A 71 5.38 -3.16 -9.65
N PHE A 72 5.20 -4.25 -8.92
CA PHE A 72 5.65 -5.58 -9.34
C PHE A 72 4.91 -6.10 -10.57
N VAL A 73 3.64 -5.74 -10.76
CA VAL A 73 2.93 -6.02 -12.02
C VAL A 73 3.63 -5.32 -13.21
N GLN A 74 4.11 -4.10 -13.04
CA GLN A 74 4.87 -3.41 -14.10
C GLN A 74 6.23 -4.08 -14.36
N LEU A 75 6.91 -4.57 -13.33
CA LEU A 75 8.18 -5.27 -13.47
C LEU A 75 8.05 -6.59 -14.23
N ARG A 76 6.88 -7.24 -14.21
CA ARG A 76 6.64 -8.45 -15.02
C ARG A 76 6.73 -8.17 -16.52
N ALA A 77 6.41 -6.95 -16.93
CA ALA A 77 6.50 -6.52 -18.32
C ALA A 77 7.90 -5.96 -18.67
N ASP A 78 8.83 -5.88 -17.70
CA ASP A 78 10.19 -5.38 -17.91
C ASP A 78 11.14 -6.52 -18.31
N GLU A 79 11.56 -6.51 -19.58
CA GLU A 79 12.41 -7.53 -20.20
C GLU A 79 13.86 -7.50 -19.69
N ASP A 80 14.36 -6.33 -19.24
CA ASP A 80 15.75 -6.16 -18.80
C ASP A 80 16.05 -6.93 -17.50
N ALA A 81 15.00 -7.24 -16.72
CA ALA A 81 15.06 -7.97 -15.46
C ALA A 81 16.06 -7.44 -14.42
N ARG A 82 16.52 -6.18 -14.56
CA ARG A 82 17.47 -5.52 -13.64
C ARG A 82 16.94 -5.40 -12.22
N TRP A 83 15.62 -5.51 -12.05
CA TRP A 83 14.95 -5.51 -10.76
C TRP A 83 15.19 -6.77 -9.90
N ARG A 84 15.72 -7.86 -10.48
CA ARG A 84 15.82 -9.17 -9.80
C ARG A 84 16.67 -9.19 -8.54
N ASP A 85 17.66 -8.31 -8.45
CA ASP A 85 18.62 -8.22 -7.34
C ASP A 85 18.47 -6.91 -6.57
N VAL A 86 17.32 -6.24 -6.71
CA VAL A 86 17.06 -4.93 -6.15
C VAL A 86 16.01 -5.05 -5.03
N TRP A 87 16.24 -4.32 -3.95
CA TRP A 87 15.27 -4.13 -2.88
C TRP A 87 14.28 -3.05 -3.26
N PHE A 88 13.02 -3.23 -2.89
CA PHE A 88 11.98 -2.23 -3.08
C PHE A 88 11.42 -1.77 -1.73
N ARG A 89 11.08 -0.49 -1.66
CA ARG A 89 10.47 0.14 -0.49
C ARG A 89 9.35 1.06 -0.94
N ALA A 90 8.22 1.05 -0.23
CA ALA A 90 7.18 2.05 -0.36
C ALA A 90 7.01 2.80 0.95
N ASP A 91 7.21 4.10 0.91
CA ASP A 91 6.87 5.03 2.00
C ASP A 91 5.50 5.64 1.74
N VAL A 92 4.65 5.69 2.77
CA VAL A 92 3.28 6.22 2.67
C VAL A 92 2.99 7.19 3.80
N TRP A 93 2.39 8.33 3.46
CA TRP A 93 1.95 9.38 4.38
C TRP A 93 0.45 9.60 4.22
N SER A 94 -0.28 9.65 5.33
CA SER A 94 -1.69 10.07 5.37
C SER A 94 -1.77 11.60 5.34
N LEU A 95 -2.54 12.14 4.41
CA LEU A 95 -2.70 13.58 4.24
C LEU A 95 -3.89 14.14 5.04
N ASP A 96 -4.94 13.35 5.26
CA ASP A 96 -6.19 13.81 5.88
C ASP A 96 -6.25 13.62 7.40
N ARG A 97 -5.10 13.55 8.11
CA ARG A 97 -5.13 13.50 9.58
C ARG A 97 -5.19 14.92 10.14
N PRO A 98 -6.35 15.40 10.66
CA PRO A 98 -6.33 16.56 11.52
C PRO A 98 -5.48 16.22 12.76
N THR A 99 -4.50 17.06 13.06
CA THR A 99 -3.73 17.02 14.31
C THR A 99 -4.70 17.19 15.48
N GLY A 100 -5.16 16.08 16.06
CA GLY A 100 -6.20 16.11 17.09
C GLY A 100 -6.32 14.83 17.89
N SER A 101 -5.34 14.55 18.76
CA SER A 101 -5.50 14.12 20.17
C SER A 101 -4.30 13.31 20.71
N ALA A 102 -3.61 13.92 21.67
CA ALA A 102 -2.88 13.30 22.79
C ALA A 102 -1.79 12.23 22.53
N GLN A 103 -0.55 12.69 22.36
CA GLN A 103 0.55 12.21 23.21
C GLN A 103 1.30 13.42 23.78
N ALA A 104 1.17 13.63 25.08
CA ALA A 104 1.96 14.62 25.81
C ALA A 104 3.43 14.19 25.78
N GLY A 105 4.29 14.98 25.13
CA GLY A 105 5.75 14.86 25.24
C GLY A 105 6.55 14.78 23.94
N GLN A 106 5.92 14.69 22.77
CA GLN A 106 6.64 14.80 21.49
C GLN A 106 6.29 16.12 20.79
N PRO A 107 7.27 16.84 20.21
CA PRO A 107 6.95 17.99 19.36
C PRO A 107 6.08 17.49 18.22
N GLY A 108 4.80 17.87 18.25
CA GLY A 108 3.82 17.47 17.25
C GLY A 108 4.33 17.85 15.87
N SER A 109 4.37 16.88 14.97
CA SER A 109 4.63 17.14 13.55
C SER A 109 3.66 18.24 13.10
N PRO A 110 4.15 19.35 12.53
CA PRO A 110 3.29 20.45 12.12
C PRO A 110 2.28 19.92 11.10
N GLY A 111 0.99 20.16 11.37
CA GLY A 111 -0.08 19.89 10.40
C GLY A 111 0.25 20.64 9.11
N VAL A 112 0.67 19.90 8.09
CA VAL A 112 1.14 20.50 6.83
C VAL A 112 -0.11 20.98 6.06
N PRO A 113 -0.21 22.27 5.71
CA PRO A 113 -1.36 22.76 4.94
C PRO A 113 -1.44 22.05 3.59
N LEU A 114 -2.55 21.35 3.36
CA LEU A 114 -2.84 20.59 2.14
C LEU A 114 -3.06 21.49 0.89
N THR A 115 -3.19 22.80 1.09
CA THR A 115 -3.79 23.72 0.10
C THR A 115 -2.81 24.50 -0.77
N GLY A 116 -1.51 24.19 -0.78
CA GLY A 116 -0.60 24.94 -1.66
C GLY A 116 0.72 24.28 -2.05
N TRP A 117 1.08 23.13 -1.49
CA TRP A 117 2.35 22.47 -1.81
C TRP A 117 2.06 21.17 -2.57
N ALA A 118 2.85 20.88 -3.61
CA ALA A 118 2.79 19.58 -4.27
C ALA A 118 3.29 18.49 -3.30
N LEU A 119 2.40 17.96 -2.45
CA LEU A 119 2.68 16.98 -1.39
C LEU A 119 2.94 15.57 -1.94
N SER A 120 3.73 15.46 -3.01
CA SER A 120 4.22 14.16 -3.46
C SER A 120 5.08 13.53 -2.34
N GLY A 121 5.14 12.20 -2.28
CA GLY A 121 5.99 11.52 -1.30
C GLY A 121 7.47 11.95 -1.38
N ARG A 122 7.95 12.36 -2.57
CA ARG A 122 9.30 12.92 -2.75
C ARG A 122 9.49 14.27 -2.02
N HIS A 123 8.46 15.11 -1.99
CA HIS A 123 8.49 16.38 -1.26
C HIS A 123 8.50 16.14 0.26
N LEU A 124 7.66 15.22 0.74
CA LEU A 124 7.60 14.88 2.17
C LEU A 124 8.93 14.29 2.66
N GLN A 125 9.53 13.40 1.88
CA GLN A 125 10.85 12.83 2.17
C GLN A 125 11.95 13.91 2.23
N SER A 126 12.00 14.85 1.27
CA SER A 126 13.05 15.89 1.26
C SER A 126 12.95 16.87 2.43
N ARG A 127 11.75 17.00 3.02
CA ARG A 127 11.50 17.75 4.25
C ARG A 127 11.79 16.95 5.53
N GLY A 128 12.18 15.69 5.41
CA GLY A 128 12.45 14.82 6.57
C GLY A 128 11.18 14.42 7.33
N ILE A 129 10.01 14.48 6.70
CA ILE A 129 8.75 14.07 7.33
C ILE A 129 8.69 12.54 7.31
N ALA A 130 8.56 11.92 8.49
CA ALA A 130 8.48 10.48 8.62
C ALA A 130 7.18 9.93 7.99
N PRO A 131 7.24 8.82 7.24
CA PRO A 131 6.05 8.13 6.74
C PRO A 131 5.26 7.48 7.86
N ASP A 132 3.94 7.40 7.69
CA ASP A 132 3.04 6.68 8.61
C ASP A 132 3.17 5.15 8.46
N ALA A 133 3.54 4.68 7.26
CA ALA A 133 3.84 3.28 7.01
C ALA A 133 4.97 3.12 6.00
N VAL A 134 5.75 2.06 6.20
CA VAL A 134 6.82 1.65 5.30
C VAL A 134 6.66 0.16 5.01
N GLU A 135 6.67 -0.19 3.74
CA GLU A 135 6.72 -1.58 3.28
C GLU A 135 8.05 -1.82 2.57
N VAL A 136 8.75 -2.92 2.89
CA VAL A 136 10.03 -3.29 2.28
C VAL A 136 9.97 -4.71 1.74
N ARG A 137 10.47 -4.90 0.52
CA ARG A 137 10.56 -6.19 -0.15
C ARG A 137 12.01 -6.47 -0.56
N THR A 138 12.53 -7.57 -0.05
CA THR A 138 13.86 -8.11 -0.38
C THR A 138 13.89 -8.63 -1.82
N PRO A 139 15.07 -8.73 -2.46
CA PRO A 139 15.18 -9.31 -3.80
C PRO A 139 14.56 -10.70 -3.91
N ALA A 140 14.69 -11.55 -2.88
CA ALA A 140 14.08 -12.87 -2.85
C ALA A 140 12.53 -12.81 -2.88
N GLN A 141 11.93 -11.87 -2.13
CA GLN A 141 10.47 -11.66 -2.13
C GLN A 141 10.00 -11.07 -3.47
N VAL A 142 10.73 -10.10 -4.02
CA VAL A 142 10.46 -9.49 -5.33
C VAL A 142 10.45 -10.57 -6.41
N ARG A 143 11.48 -11.43 -6.47
CA ARG A 143 11.53 -12.54 -7.44
C ARG A 143 10.35 -13.49 -7.33
N ARG A 144 9.94 -13.83 -6.10
CA ARG A 144 8.79 -14.70 -5.85
C ARG A 144 7.47 -14.05 -6.29
N GLU A 145 7.31 -12.75 -6.08
CA GLU A 145 6.07 -12.03 -6.37
C GLU A 145 5.95 -11.59 -7.82
N VAL A 146 7.05 -11.15 -8.44
CA VAL A 146 7.08 -10.83 -9.86
C VAL A 146 6.96 -12.13 -10.66
N GLY A 147 7.68 -13.20 -10.29
CA GLY A 147 7.60 -14.49 -10.98
C GLY A 147 8.17 -14.43 -12.40
N ARG A 148 8.56 -15.60 -12.92
CA ARG A 148 8.87 -15.79 -14.34
C ARG A 148 7.60 -16.17 -15.08
#